data_AF-A8H4T3-F1
#
_entry.id   AF-A8H4T3-F1
#
_cell.length_a   1.000
_cell.length_b   1.000
_cell.length_c   1.000
_cell.angle_alpha   90.00
_cell.angle_beta   90.00
_cell.angle_gamma   90.00
#
_symmetry.space_group_name_H-M   'P 1'
#
loop_
_entity.id
_entity.type
_entity.pdbx_description
1 polymer ?
#
loop_
_entity_poly.entity_id
_entity_poly.type
_entity_poly.pdbx_seq_one_letter_code
_entity_poly.pdbx_strand_id
1 'polypeptide(L)'
;MNQTTIKILNDLKVSIDEAVRHWEIWWELGYSGNRTEFKSEFDSEDYNYYLHASYEAHSLSMFLALGRIFDPDSRSSSIRALKANLSENGTNKPLI
;
A
#
# COMPACT_ATOMS: atom_id res chain seq x y z
N MET A 1 -10.34 19.94 -11.96
CA MET A 1 -9.62 18.66 -12.12
C MET A 1 -10.63 17.64 -12.65
N ASN A 2 -10.30 16.85 -13.68
CA ASN A 2 -11.29 15.94 -14.28
C ASN A 2 -11.57 14.73 -13.35
N GLN A 3 -12.66 14.01 -13.62
CA GLN A 3 -13.09 12.87 -12.79
C GLN A 3 -12.05 11.73 -12.78
N THR A 4 -11.36 11.51 -13.89
CA THR A 4 -10.30 10.49 -13.99
C THR A 4 -9.11 10.81 -13.09
N THR A 5 -8.66 12.08 -13.05
CA THR A 5 -7.57 12.51 -12.16
C THR A 5 -7.97 12.32 -10.68
N ILE A 6 -9.20 12.69 -10.32
CA ILE A 6 -9.72 12.51 -8.94
C ILE A 6 -9.72 11.02 -8.58
N LYS A 7 -10.22 10.17 -9.47
CA LYS A 7 -10.20 8.71 -9.28
C LYS A 7 -8.78 8.19 -9.05
N ILE A 8 -7.82 8.55 -9.91
CA ILE A 8 -6.44 8.08 -9.79
C ILE A 8 -5.83 8.52 -8.45
N LEU A 9 -6.05 9.77 -8.03
CA LEU A 9 -5.55 10.26 -6.74
C LEU A 9 -6.16 9.53 -5.54
N ASN A 10 -7.47 9.24 -5.59
CA ASN A 10 -8.14 8.49 -4.53
C ASN A 10 -7.61 7.06 -4.44
N ASP A 11 -7.44 6.38 -5.58
CA ASP A 11 -6.92 5.01 -5.62
C ASP A 11 -5.46 4.94 -5.14
N LEU A 12 -4.63 5.94 -5.48
CA LEU A 12 -3.27 6.08 -4.96
C LEU A 12 -3.27 6.28 -3.45
N LYS A 13 -4.14 7.16 -2.93
CA LYS A 13 -4.29 7.37 -1.49
C LYS A 13 -4.66 6.06 -0.79
N VAL A 14 -5.66 5.33 -1.30
CA VAL A 14 -6.07 4.03 -0.74
C VAL A 14 -4.90 3.06 -0.71
N SER A 15 -4.13 2.97 -1.80
CA SER A 15 -2.96 2.08 -1.88
C SER A 15 -1.86 2.45 -0.88
N ILE A 16 -1.64 3.75 -0.64
CA ILE A 16 -0.69 4.24 0.38
C ILE A 16 -1.19 3.89 1.78
N ASP A 17 -2.46 4.20 2.08
CA ASP A 17 -3.05 3.94 3.40
C ASP A 17 -3.03 2.42 3.71
N GLU A 18 -3.31 1.57 2.73
CA GLU A 18 -3.22 0.10 2.85
C GLU A 18 -1.77 -0.36 3.10
N ALA A 19 -0.80 0.18 2.35
CA ALA A 19 0.61 -0.16 2.54
C ALA A 19 1.09 0.21 3.96
N VAL A 20 0.75 1.40 4.44
CA VAL A 20 1.11 1.87 5.80
C VAL A 20 0.52 0.94 6.86
N ARG A 21 -0.76 0.60 6.77
CA ARG A 21 -1.42 -0.28 7.75
C ARG A 21 -0.80 -1.67 7.80
N HIS A 22 -0.45 -2.23 6.65
CA HIS A 22 0.24 -3.52 6.60
C HIS A 22 1.66 -3.43 7.17
N TRP A 23 2.38 -2.35 6.91
CA TRP A 23 3.68 -2.09 7.52
C TRP A 23 3.60 -1.99 9.05
N GLU A 24 2.63 -1.24 9.58
CA GLU A 24 2.42 -1.09 11.03
C GLU A 24 2.21 -2.44 11.69
N ILE A 25 1.31 -3.28 11.16
CA ILE A 25 1.05 -4.61 11.74
C ILE A 25 2.28 -5.52 11.62
N TRP A 26 2.94 -5.52 10.48
CA TRP A 26 4.18 -6.30 10.28
C TRP A 26 5.27 -5.89 11.28
N TRP A 27 5.43 -4.58 11.49
CA TRP A 27 6.38 -4.03 12.46
C TRP A 27 6.03 -4.43 13.89
N GLU A 28 4.75 -4.33 14.28
CA GLU A 28 4.28 -4.72 15.61
C GLU A 28 4.47 -6.21 15.89
N LEU A 29 4.35 -7.07 14.86
CA LEU A 29 4.54 -8.52 15.02
C LEU A 29 6.01 -8.95 15.04
N GLY A 30 6.90 -8.20 14.38
CA GLY A 30 8.29 -8.62 14.16
C GLY A 30 9.34 -7.87 14.98
N TYR A 31 9.15 -6.57 15.22
CA TYR A 31 10.23 -5.67 15.61
C TYR A 31 9.90 -4.75 16.78
N SER A 32 8.62 -4.53 17.09
CA SER A 32 8.25 -3.72 18.24
C SER A 32 8.54 -4.43 19.57
N GLY A 33 8.43 -3.67 20.67
CA GLY A 33 8.55 -4.21 22.04
C GLY A 33 7.58 -5.37 22.31
N ASN A 34 6.46 -5.44 21.58
CA ASN A 34 5.44 -6.49 21.72
C ASN A 34 6.01 -7.89 21.51
N ARG A 35 7.01 -8.05 20.63
CA ARG A 35 7.62 -9.36 20.38
C ARG A 35 8.34 -9.92 21.60
N THR A 36 8.81 -9.04 22.48
CA THR A 36 9.44 -9.41 23.75
C THR A 36 8.41 -9.49 24.87
N GLU A 37 7.50 -8.52 24.95
CA GLU A 37 6.47 -8.44 25.99
C GLU A 37 5.51 -9.64 25.96
N PHE A 38 5.05 -10.04 24.78
CA PHE A 38 4.10 -11.14 24.57
C PHE A 38 4.78 -12.41 24.05
N LYS A 39 6.03 -12.66 24.47
CA LYS A 39 6.83 -13.78 23.96
C LYS A 39 6.13 -15.12 24.14
N SER A 40 5.43 -15.34 25.25
CA SER A 40 4.67 -16.57 25.53
C SER A 40 3.62 -16.87 24.46
N GLU A 41 2.93 -15.84 23.98
CA GLU A 41 1.89 -15.93 22.96
C GLU A 41 2.51 -16.24 21.59
N PHE A 42 3.61 -15.57 21.25
CA PHE A 42 4.37 -15.85 20.03
C PHE A 42 4.96 -17.26 20.00
N ASP A 43 5.31 -17.83 21.14
CA ASP A 43 5.87 -19.19 21.26
C ASP A 43 4.80 -20.26 21.54
N SER A 44 3.54 -19.87 21.77
CA SER A 44 2.45 -20.80 22.11
C SER A 44 2.00 -21.65 20.94
N GLU A 45 1.64 -22.91 21.18
CA GLU A 45 1.07 -23.78 20.13
C GLU A 45 -0.28 -23.27 19.62
N ASP A 46 -1.03 -22.54 20.46
CA ASP A 46 -2.36 -22.00 20.12
C ASP A 46 -2.29 -20.85 19.10
N TYR A 47 -1.27 -19.99 19.18
CA TYR A 47 -1.21 -18.74 18.42
C TYR A 47 0.01 -18.59 17.50
N ASN A 48 1.10 -19.35 17.71
CA ASN A 48 2.35 -19.20 16.96
C ASN A 48 2.09 -19.24 15.44
N TYR A 49 1.38 -20.26 14.94
CA TYR A 49 1.11 -20.39 13.52
C TYR A 49 0.35 -19.19 12.93
N TYR A 50 -0.68 -18.71 13.64
CA TYR A 50 -1.45 -17.56 13.21
C TYR A 50 -0.60 -16.28 13.19
N LEU A 51 0.18 -16.03 14.24
CA LEU A 51 1.01 -14.84 14.35
C LEU A 51 2.14 -14.82 13.32
N HIS A 52 2.78 -15.97 13.06
CA HIS A 52 3.78 -16.12 12.00
C HIS A 52 3.18 -15.95 10.61
N ALA A 53 2.03 -16.58 10.32
CA ALA A 53 1.35 -16.41 9.04
C ALA A 53 0.91 -14.96 8.82
N SER A 54 0.43 -14.28 9.87
CA SER A 54 0.03 -12.87 9.82
C SER A 54 1.21 -11.95 9.53
N TYR A 55 2.36 -12.18 10.18
CA TYR A 55 3.59 -11.44 9.91
C TYR A 55 3.98 -11.55 8.43
N GLU A 56 4.06 -12.76 7.88
CA GLU A 56 4.40 -12.97 6.47
C GLU A 56 3.36 -12.35 5.53
N ALA A 57 2.07 -12.56 5.80
CA ALA A 57 0.98 -12.04 4.97
C ALA A 57 0.95 -10.51 4.90
N HIS A 58 1.21 -9.83 6.02
CA HIS A 58 1.25 -8.37 6.06
C HIS A 58 2.49 -7.82 5.34
N SER A 59 3.64 -8.51 5.40
CA SER A 59 4.81 -8.13 4.61
C SER A 59 4.50 -8.17 3.10
N LEU A 60 3.86 -9.24 2.61
CA LEU A 60 3.49 -9.40 1.21
C LEU A 60 2.44 -8.37 0.79
N SER A 61 1.42 -8.17 1.63
CA SER A 61 0.31 -7.26 1.34
C SER A 61 0.77 -5.80 1.25
N MET A 62 1.73 -5.40 2.09
CA MET A 62 2.41 -4.11 1.97
C MET A 62 3.04 -3.95 0.58
N PHE A 63 3.81 -4.94 0.10
CA PHE A 63 4.43 -4.87 -1.22
C PHE A 63 3.42 -4.89 -2.37
N LEU A 64 2.31 -5.62 -2.25
CA LEU A 64 1.24 -5.60 -3.25
C LEU A 64 0.55 -4.22 -3.32
N ALA A 65 0.33 -3.58 -2.17
CA ALA A 65 -0.23 -2.23 -2.12
C ALA A 65 0.72 -1.18 -2.73
N LEU A 66 2.01 -1.25 -2.40
CA LEU A 66 3.04 -0.42 -3.04
C LEU A 66 3.17 -0.72 -4.54
N GLY A 67 3.06 -2.00 -4.93
CA GLY A 67 3.14 -2.43 -6.32
C GLY A 67 2.11 -1.73 -7.21
N ARG A 68 0.87 -1.54 -6.72
CA ARG A 68 -0.18 -0.79 -7.44
C ARG A 68 0.20 0.66 -7.72
N ILE A 69 0.89 1.32 -6.79
CA ILE A 69 1.32 2.72 -6.94
C ILE A 69 2.31 2.88 -8.11
N PHE A 70 3.18 1.89 -8.30
CA PHE A 70 4.25 1.90 -9.30
C PHE A 70 3.96 1.01 -10.52
N ASP A 71 2.73 0.50 -10.62
CA ASP A 71 2.33 -0.44 -11.67
C ASP A 71 2.53 0.18 -13.06
N PRO A 72 3.30 -0.48 -13.95
CA PRO A 72 3.50 -0.01 -15.31
C PRO A 72 2.25 -0.19 -16.20
N ASP A 73 1.27 -1.00 -15.80
CA ASP A 73 0.04 -1.24 -16.56
C ASP A 73 -0.82 0.03 -16.63
N SER A 74 -1.26 0.37 -17.84
CA SER A 74 -2.06 1.57 -18.13
C SER A 74 -3.50 1.51 -17.59
N ARG A 75 -3.97 0.34 -17.17
CA ARG A 75 -5.28 0.13 -16.55
C ARG A 75 -5.25 0.40 -15.04
N SER A 76 -4.06 0.46 -14.44
CA SER A 76 -3.87 0.71 -13.02
C SER A 76 -3.90 2.21 -12.72
N SER A 77 -4.47 2.59 -11.58
CA SER A 77 -4.40 3.96 -11.05
C SER A 77 -3.04 4.21 -10.40
N SER A 78 -1.98 4.23 -11.22
CA SER A 78 -0.59 4.40 -10.78
C SER A 78 -0.11 5.84 -10.93
N ILE A 79 1.08 6.13 -10.39
CA ILE A 79 1.74 7.44 -10.59
C ILE A 79 1.97 7.70 -12.09
N ARG A 80 2.22 6.65 -12.88
CA ARG A 80 2.38 6.75 -14.33
C ARG A 80 1.07 7.19 -14.99
N ALA A 81 -0.05 6.56 -14.61
CA ALA A 81 -1.37 6.94 -15.11
C ALA A 81 -1.74 8.38 -14.73
N LEU A 82 -1.40 8.81 -13.50
CA LEU A 82 -1.59 10.20 -13.07
C LEU A 82 -0.81 11.18 -13.95
N LYS A 83 0.48 10.90 -14.20
CA LYS A 83 1.33 11.74 -15.05
C LYS A 83 0.76 11.85 -16.47
N ALA A 84 0.39 10.72 -17.07
CA ALA A 84 -0.21 10.69 -18.41
C ALA A 84 -1.50 11.53 -18.47
N ASN A 85 -2.41 11.32 -17.51
CA ASN A 85 -3.66 12.07 -17.46
C ASN A 85 -3.44 13.58 -17.28
N LEU A 86 -2.52 13.97 -16.39
CA LEU A 86 -2.19 15.39 -16.18
C LEU A 86 -1.55 16.02 -17.42
N SER A 87 -0.68 15.30 -18.13
CA SER A 87 -0.08 15.77 -19.38
C SER A 87 -1.13 16.03 -20.45
N GLU A 88 -2.03 15.07 -20.69
CA GLU A 88 -3.12 15.19 -21.68
C GLU A 88 -4.06 16.37 -21.37
N ASN A 89 -4.34 16.61 -20.09
CA ASN A 89 -5.24 17.68 -19.67
C ASN A 89 -4.53 19.04 -19.53
N GLY A 90 -3.21 19.04 -19.34
CA GLY A 90 -2.38 20.24 -19.20
C GLY A 90 -2.01 20.90 -20.54
N THR A 91 -1.96 20.13 -21.63
CA THR A 91 -1.66 20.65 -22.98
C THR A 91 -2.82 21.39 -23.66
N ASN A 92 -4.01 21.44 -23.04
CA ASN A 92 -5.21 22.10 -23.60
C ASN A 92 -5.34 23.61 -23.30
N LYS A 93 -4.28 24.28 -22.80
CA LYS A 93 -4.25 25.75 -22.83
C LYS A 93 -3.63 26.20 -24.16
N PRO A 94 -4.37 26.88 -25.05
CA PRO A 94 -3.73 27.62 -26.12
C PRO A 94 -2.89 28.71 -25.46
N LEU A 95 -1.63 28.81 -25.88
CA LEU A 95 -0.80 29.99 -25.64
C LEU A 95 -1.47 31.15 -26.39
N ILE A 96 -2.29 31.92 -25.67
CA ILE A 96 -2.72 33.27 -26.06
C ILE A 96 -1.85 34.25 -25.30
#